data_AF-A0A1E5UC74-F1
#
_entry.id   AF-A0A1E5UC74-F1
#
_cell.length_a   1.000
_cell.length_b   1.000
_cell.length_c   1.000
_cell.angle_alpha   90.00
_cell.angle_beta   90.00
_cell.angle_gamma   90.00
#
_symmetry.space_group_name_H-M   'P 1'
#
loop_
_entity.id
_entity.type
_entity.pdbx_description
1 polymer ?
#
loop_
_entity_poly.entity_id
_entity_poly.type
_entity_poly.pdbx_seq_one_letter_code
_entity_poly.pdbx_strand_id
1 'polypeptide(L)'
;MIRVVEHHDWVIYCIIGIILSYIIIFKTLHRDVTLIEFILQPYEESNNNTLSWVFTTILFSVSFSVLFSQFIPIVPKFITQNLVVAGITFNKFGFVLVSMLLFHLIKNIFVYLFYGSINQLERFGRYSFVAQKYFMVYSLVILVISFLHYYLHFKTSNAFVYYSSLIFIAFTIKILIYLFHPQQILPRQWYYKFLYICTLQILPILVLWKFWFL
;
A
#
# COMPACT_ATOMS: atom_id res chain seq x y z
N MET A 1 -39.14 9.07 1.09
CA MET A 1 -37.79 9.22 1.68
C MET A 1 -36.81 9.37 0.50
N ILE A 2 -36.44 10.61 0.18
CA ILE A 2 -35.55 10.92 -0.96
C ILE A 2 -34.14 10.48 -0.55
N ARG A 3 -33.57 9.54 -1.30
CA ARG A 3 -32.22 9.01 -1.08
C ARG A 3 -31.23 10.14 -1.39
N VAL A 4 -30.61 10.71 -0.37
CA VAL A 4 -29.44 11.60 -0.56
C VAL A 4 -28.29 10.70 -1.03
N VAL A 5 -27.68 11.01 -2.15
CA VAL A 5 -26.72 10.15 -2.88
C VAL A 5 -25.31 10.17 -2.23
N GLU A 6 -25.15 10.86 -1.10
CA GLU A 6 -23.87 11.06 -0.38
C GLU A 6 -23.61 10.04 0.74
N HIS A 7 -24.17 8.83 0.67
CA HIS A 7 -23.87 7.79 1.66
C HIS A 7 -22.47 7.20 1.41
N HIS A 8 -21.46 7.77 2.09
CA HIS A 8 -20.10 7.24 2.17
C HIS A 8 -19.97 6.05 3.16
N ASP A 9 -21.08 5.41 3.53
CA ASP A 9 -21.14 4.33 4.52
C ASP A 9 -20.18 3.17 4.22
N TRP A 10 -19.92 2.89 2.94
CA TRP A 10 -18.92 1.92 2.50
C TRP A 10 -17.50 2.24 2.97
N VAL A 11 -17.15 3.52 3.10
CA VAL A 11 -15.86 3.99 3.61
C VAL A 11 -15.72 3.63 5.09
N ILE A 12 -16.78 3.81 5.89
CA ILE A 12 -16.78 3.41 7.31
C ILE A 12 -16.59 1.90 7.43
N TYR A 13 -17.28 1.10 6.61
CA TYR A 13 -17.10 -0.36 6.62
C TYR A 13 -15.66 -0.76 6.28
N CYS A 14 -15.02 -0.09 5.32
CA CYS A 14 -13.60 -0.31 5.02
C CYS A 14 -12.70 0.09 6.19
N ILE A 15 -12.95 1.24 6.84
CA ILE A 15 -12.15 1.71 7.97
C ILE A 15 -12.23 0.74 9.14
N ILE A 16 -13.46 0.39 9.57
CA ILE A 16 -13.70 -0.56 10.66
C ILE A 16 -13.09 -1.92 10.31
N GLY A 17 -13.28 -2.39 9.08
CA GLY A 17 -12.74 -3.66 8.61
C GLY A 17 -11.22 -3.71 8.69
N ILE A 18 -10.51 -2.63 8.31
CA ILE A 18 -9.05 -2.58 8.38
C ILE A 18 -8.56 -2.53 9.83
N ILE A 19 -9.20 -1.73 10.69
CA ILE A 19 -8.84 -1.66 12.12
C ILE A 19 -9.02 -3.03 12.78
N LEU A 20 -10.18 -3.68 12.58
CA LEU A 20 -10.44 -5.02 13.11
C LEU A 20 -9.45 -6.05 12.56
N SER A 21 -9.10 -5.97 11.28
CA SER A 21 -8.11 -6.85 10.67
C SER A 21 -6.73 -6.69 11.32
N TYR A 22 -6.30 -5.45 11.58
CA TYR A 22 -5.05 -5.21 12.31
C TYR A 22 -5.11 -5.78 13.73
N ILE A 23 -6.19 -5.58 14.48
CA ILE A 23 -6.36 -6.16 15.82
C ILE A 23 -6.23 -7.69 15.78
N ILE A 24 -6.88 -8.35 14.81
CA ILE A 24 -6.78 -9.81 14.62
C ILE A 24 -5.35 -10.22 14.27
N ILE A 25 -4.67 -9.48 13.40
CA ILE A 25 -3.27 -9.76 13.02
C ILE A 25 -2.35 -9.65 14.25
N PHE A 26 -2.49 -8.60 15.05
CA PHE A 26 -1.67 -8.41 16.25
C PHE A 26 -1.91 -9.53 17.28
N LYS A 27 -3.17 -9.91 17.49
CA LYS A 27 -3.54 -11.00 18.40
C LYS A 27 -3.04 -12.37 17.93
N THR A 28 -3.20 -12.68 16.65
CA THR A 28 -2.94 -14.03 16.13
C THR A 28 -1.51 -14.24 15.61
N LEU A 29 -1.02 -13.33 14.76
CA LEU A 29 0.27 -13.46 14.08
C LEU A 29 1.42 -12.93 14.94
N HIS A 30 1.18 -11.82 15.66
CA HIS A 30 2.19 -11.17 16.51
C HIS A 30 2.08 -11.52 18.01
N ARG A 31 1.17 -12.42 18.41
CA ARG A 31 1.03 -12.92 19.79
C ARG A 31 0.89 -11.80 20.83
N ASP A 32 -0.03 -10.88 20.57
CA ASP A 32 -0.39 -9.76 21.47
C ASP A 32 0.73 -8.74 21.74
N VAL A 33 1.77 -8.70 20.90
CA VAL A 33 2.75 -7.61 20.88
C VAL A 33 2.06 -6.28 20.59
N THR A 34 2.44 -5.21 21.29
CA THR A 34 1.85 -3.88 21.04
C THR A 34 2.35 -3.27 19.72
N LEU A 35 1.60 -2.32 19.17
CA LEU A 35 1.98 -1.65 17.92
C LEU A 35 3.36 -0.96 18.01
N ILE A 36 3.67 -0.34 19.15
CA ILE A 36 4.94 0.36 19.37
C ILE A 36 6.09 -0.66 19.44
N GLU A 37 5.92 -1.74 20.19
CA GLU A 37 6.90 -2.82 20.27
C GLU A 37 7.16 -3.42 18.90
N PHE A 38 6.12 -3.69 18.11
CA PHE A 38 6.28 -4.23 16.76
C PHE A 38 7.07 -3.30 15.84
N ILE A 39 6.86 -1.99 15.91
CA ILE A 39 7.60 -1.02 15.10
C ILE A 39 9.09 -1.04 15.48
N LEU A 40 9.43 -1.16 16.76
CA LEU A 40 10.82 -1.14 17.26
C LEU A 40 11.51 -2.51 17.16
N GLN A 41 10.76 -3.60 17.07
CA GLN A 41 11.27 -4.97 17.08
C GLN A 41 12.27 -5.26 15.94
N PRO A 42 13.40 -5.94 16.18
CA PRO A 42 14.29 -6.38 15.12
C PRO A 42 13.70 -7.56 14.32
N TYR A 43 14.32 -7.89 13.18
CA TYR A 43 13.84 -8.98 12.32
C TYR A 43 14.00 -10.35 13.01
N GLU A 44 15.06 -10.56 13.78
CA GLU A 44 15.34 -11.85 14.40
C GLU A 44 14.27 -12.31 15.41
N GLU A 45 13.58 -11.37 16.04
CA GLU A 45 12.58 -11.66 17.09
C GLU A 45 11.17 -11.87 16.53
N SER A 46 10.98 -11.63 15.23
CA SER A 46 9.67 -11.56 14.61
C SER A 46 9.18 -12.89 14.06
N ASN A 47 7.90 -13.20 14.29
CA ASN A 47 7.25 -14.42 13.86
C ASN A 47 6.25 -14.16 12.73
N ASN A 48 6.03 -15.17 11.87
CA ASN A 48 5.03 -15.16 10.80
C ASN A 48 5.15 -13.98 9.80
N ASN A 49 6.37 -13.52 9.55
CA ASN A 49 6.63 -12.33 8.73
C ASN A 49 6.03 -12.38 7.33
N THR A 50 6.09 -13.52 6.65
CA THR A 50 5.55 -13.64 5.30
C THR A 50 4.04 -13.45 5.27
N LEU A 51 3.32 -14.05 6.23
CA LEU A 51 1.87 -13.91 6.32
C LEU A 51 1.47 -12.49 6.73
N SER A 52 2.13 -11.93 7.76
CA SER A 52 1.87 -10.55 8.18
C SER A 52 2.14 -9.55 7.06
N TRP A 53 3.20 -9.76 6.28
CA TRP A 53 3.53 -8.95 5.10
C TRP A 53 2.47 -9.03 4.00
N VAL A 54 1.89 -10.20 3.74
CA VAL A 54 0.79 -10.36 2.77
C VAL A 54 -0.45 -9.59 3.23
N PHE A 55 -0.88 -9.80 4.48
CA PHE A 55 -2.07 -9.12 5.01
C PHE A 55 -1.87 -7.60 5.07
N THR A 56 -0.75 -7.12 5.58
CA THR A 56 -0.44 -5.68 5.63
C THR A 56 -0.41 -5.05 4.25
N THR A 57 0.07 -5.75 3.22
CA THR A 57 0.04 -5.28 1.82
C THR A 57 -1.38 -5.18 1.27
N ILE A 58 -2.26 -6.15 1.59
CA ILE A 58 -3.67 -6.12 1.21
C ILE A 58 -4.39 -4.96 1.90
N LEU A 59 -4.25 -4.84 3.22
CA LEU A 59 -4.88 -3.77 4.01
C LEU A 59 -4.41 -2.38 3.57
N PHE A 60 -3.11 -2.24 3.28
CA PHE A 60 -2.57 -1.03 2.67
C PHE A 60 -3.23 -0.73 1.32
N SER A 61 -3.34 -1.72 0.44
CA SER A 61 -3.98 -1.55 -0.88
C SER A 61 -5.45 -1.14 -0.75
N VAL A 62 -6.19 -1.69 0.20
CA VAL A 62 -7.57 -1.28 0.51
C VAL A 62 -7.59 0.17 1.00
N SER A 63 -6.79 0.52 2.01
CA SER A 63 -6.74 1.89 2.57
C SER A 63 -6.41 2.93 1.50
N PHE A 64 -5.43 2.65 0.64
CA PHE A 64 -5.03 3.52 -0.46
C PHE A 64 -6.16 3.68 -1.47
N SER A 65 -6.84 2.58 -1.81
CA SER A 65 -7.95 2.59 -2.77
C SER A 65 -9.16 3.37 -2.25
N VAL A 66 -9.44 3.30 -0.95
CA VAL A 66 -10.49 4.12 -0.31
C VAL A 66 -10.20 5.60 -0.55
N LEU A 67 -8.99 6.08 -0.22
CA LEU A 67 -8.65 7.49 -0.37
C LEU A 67 -8.59 7.95 -1.84
N PHE A 68 -7.96 7.14 -2.69
CA PHE A 68 -7.53 7.59 -4.02
C PHE A 68 -8.57 7.36 -5.12
N SER A 69 -9.52 6.44 -4.93
CA SER A 69 -10.49 6.06 -5.97
C SER A 69 -11.35 7.20 -6.50
N GLN A 70 -11.64 8.21 -5.68
CA GLN A 70 -12.40 9.40 -6.08
C GLN A 70 -11.68 10.29 -7.11
N PHE A 71 -10.34 10.24 -7.16
CA PHE A 71 -9.53 11.06 -8.06
C PHE A 71 -9.37 10.43 -9.43
N ILE A 72 -9.76 9.16 -9.60
CA ILE A 72 -9.74 8.50 -10.91
C ILE A 72 -10.82 9.11 -11.80
N PRO A 73 -10.46 9.67 -12.96
CA PRO A 73 -11.41 10.36 -13.81
C PRO A 73 -12.44 9.38 -14.39
N ILE A 74 -11.98 8.34 -15.09
CA ILE A 74 -12.80 7.36 -15.81
C ILE A 74 -12.13 5.98 -15.69
N VAL A 75 -12.92 4.92 -15.50
CA VAL A 75 -12.41 3.54 -15.60
C VAL A 75 -12.26 3.20 -17.10
N PRO A 76 -11.09 2.73 -17.56
CA PRO A 76 -10.88 2.43 -18.98
C PRO A 76 -11.95 1.50 -19.58
N LYS A 77 -12.49 1.83 -20.76
CA LYS A 77 -13.58 1.08 -21.41
C LYS A 77 -13.25 -0.40 -21.62
N PHE A 78 -11.98 -0.71 -21.91
CA PHE A 78 -11.50 -2.10 -22.05
C PHE A 78 -11.77 -2.93 -20.79
N ILE A 79 -11.67 -2.33 -19.61
CA ILE A 79 -11.92 -3.00 -18.32
C ILE A 79 -13.42 -3.11 -18.09
N THR A 80 -14.18 -2.04 -18.33
CA THR A 80 -15.64 -2.04 -18.11
C THR A 80 -16.37 -3.04 -19.01
N GLN A 81 -15.91 -3.24 -20.24
CA GLN A 81 -16.57 -4.12 -21.21
C GLN A 81 -16.15 -5.58 -21.10
N ASN A 82 -14.88 -5.86 -20.77
CA ASN A 82 -14.34 -7.23 -20.79
C ASN A 82 -14.31 -7.91 -19.41
N LEU A 83 -14.38 -7.15 -18.30
CA LEU A 83 -14.33 -7.68 -16.94
C LEU A 83 -15.68 -7.54 -16.23
N VAL A 84 -16.72 -8.16 -16.81
CA VAL A 84 -18.01 -8.35 -16.12
C VAL A 84 -17.92 -9.65 -15.34
N VAL A 85 -17.52 -9.57 -14.07
CA VAL A 85 -17.46 -10.73 -13.18
C VAL A 85 -18.81 -10.84 -12.47
N ALA A 86 -19.54 -11.93 -12.70
CA ALA A 86 -20.84 -12.20 -12.08
C ALA A 86 -21.90 -11.09 -12.25
N GLY A 87 -21.87 -10.34 -13.37
CA GLY A 87 -22.81 -9.25 -13.65
C GLY A 87 -22.48 -7.93 -12.94
N ILE A 88 -21.40 -7.87 -12.15
CA ILE A 88 -20.93 -6.67 -11.46
C ILE A 88 -19.94 -5.94 -12.36
N THR A 89 -20.19 -4.65 -12.60
CA THR A 89 -19.27 -3.77 -13.32
C THR A 89 -18.20 -3.23 -12.38
N PHE A 90 -16.98 -3.05 -12.89
CA PHE A 90 -15.88 -2.49 -12.12
C PHE A 90 -16.15 -1.02 -11.73
N ASN A 91 -16.32 -0.77 -10.44
CA ASN A 91 -16.34 0.58 -9.88
C ASN A 91 -14.91 1.17 -9.80
N LYS A 92 -14.78 2.50 -9.70
CA LYS A 92 -13.50 3.22 -9.51
C LYS A 92 -12.69 2.65 -8.35
N PHE A 93 -13.34 2.33 -7.23
CA PHE A 93 -12.70 1.68 -6.08
C PHE A 93 -12.11 0.32 -6.45
N GLY A 94 -12.89 -0.56 -7.08
CA GLY A 94 -12.43 -1.89 -7.48
C GLY A 94 -11.28 -1.84 -8.48
N PHE A 95 -11.31 -0.87 -9.40
CA PHE A 95 -10.22 -0.64 -10.35
C PHE A 95 -8.91 -0.26 -9.66
N VAL A 96 -8.93 0.70 -8.73
CA VAL A 96 -7.73 1.08 -7.95
C VAL A 96 -7.26 -0.07 -7.07
N LEU A 97 -8.18 -0.81 -6.45
CA LEU A 97 -7.82 -1.94 -5.58
C LEU A 97 -7.12 -3.06 -6.34
N VAL A 98 -7.70 -3.52 -7.45
CA VAL A 98 -7.12 -4.61 -8.26
C VAL A 98 -5.79 -4.17 -8.88
N SER A 99 -5.70 -2.95 -9.39
CA SER A 99 -4.44 -2.43 -9.92
C SER A 99 -3.35 -2.32 -8.84
N MET A 100 -3.68 -1.88 -7.62
CA MET A 100 -2.76 -1.86 -6.47
C MET A 100 -2.30 -3.26 -6.07
N LEU A 101 -3.20 -4.23 -5.99
CA LEU A 101 -2.87 -5.60 -5.62
C LEU A 101 -1.95 -6.24 -6.67
N LEU A 102 -2.29 -6.12 -7.96
CA LEU A 102 -1.45 -6.61 -9.06
C LEU A 102 -0.09 -5.93 -9.08
N PHE A 103 -0.06 -4.61 -8.89
CA PHE A 103 1.19 -3.85 -8.80
C PHE A 103 2.10 -4.37 -7.69
N HIS A 104 1.57 -4.58 -6.49
CA HIS A 104 2.35 -5.10 -5.38
C HIS A 104 2.82 -6.53 -5.64
N LEU A 105 1.95 -7.39 -6.16
CA LEU A 105 2.30 -8.78 -6.51
C LEU A 105 3.46 -8.83 -7.50
N ILE A 106 3.32 -8.14 -8.64
CA ILE A 106 4.33 -8.11 -9.70
C ILE A 106 5.64 -7.51 -9.18
N LYS A 107 5.57 -6.36 -8.51
CA LYS A 107 6.76 -5.73 -7.90
C LYS A 107 7.46 -6.66 -6.93
N ASN A 108 6.72 -7.36 -6.08
CA ASN A 108 7.29 -8.27 -5.08
C ASN A 108 7.97 -9.48 -5.73
N ILE A 109 7.40 -10.02 -6.81
CA ILE A 109 8.03 -11.08 -7.61
C ILE A 109 9.37 -10.57 -8.18
N PHE A 110 9.40 -9.38 -8.79
CA PHE A 110 10.65 -8.82 -9.32
C PHE A 110 11.68 -8.51 -8.23
N VAL A 111 11.25 -8.02 -7.07
CA VAL A 111 12.14 -7.79 -5.92
C VAL A 111 12.73 -9.12 -5.42
N TYR A 112 11.93 -10.18 -5.33
CA TYR A 112 12.39 -11.51 -4.96
C TYR A 112 13.42 -12.05 -5.96
N LEU A 113 13.11 -11.97 -7.27
CA LEU A 113 14.02 -12.37 -8.34
C LEU A 113 15.32 -11.56 -8.33
N PHE A 114 15.24 -10.26 -8.05
CA PHE A 114 16.41 -9.39 -7.92
C PHE A 114 17.33 -9.85 -6.78
N TYR A 115 16.80 -10.09 -5.58
CA TYR A 115 17.61 -10.61 -4.46
C TYR A 115 18.15 -12.02 -4.72
N GLY A 116 17.40 -12.86 -5.46
CA GLY A 116 17.86 -14.16 -5.93
C GLY A 116 19.05 -14.04 -6.89
N SER A 117 18.98 -13.12 -7.85
CA SER A 117 20.04 -12.93 -8.86
C SER A 117 21.39 -12.47 -8.28
N ILE A 118 21.37 -11.76 -7.16
CA ILE A 118 22.57 -11.27 -6.48
C ILE A 118 23.03 -12.20 -5.33
N ASN A 119 22.42 -13.38 -5.18
CA ASN A 119 22.66 -14.33 -4.09
C ASN A 119 22.54 -13.70 -2.69
N GLN A 120 21.56 -12.82 -2.46
CA GLN A 120 21.29 -12.16 -1.17
C GLN A 120 19.84 -12.36 -0.71
N LEU A 121 19.29 -13.56 -0.90
CA LEU A 121 17.91 -13.91 -0.54
C LEU A 121 17.59 -13.69 0.95
N GLU A 122 18.54 -13.86 1.85
CA GLU A 122 18.35 -13.57 3.29
C GLU A 122 17.93 -12.11 3.55
N ARG A 123 18.38 -11.17 2.71
CA ARG A 123 18.01 -9.76 2.82
C ARG A 123 16.57 -9.48 2.41
N PHE A 124 15.98 -10.35 1.57
CA PHE A 124 14.58 -10.22 1.18
C PHE A 124 13.65 -10.33 2.39
N GLY A 125 13.95 -11.21 3.35
CA GLY A 125 13.18 -11.34 4.59
C GLY A 125 13.25 -10.07 5.46
N ARG A 126 14.44 -9.50 5.63
CA ARG A 126 14.62 -8.22 6.34
C ARG A 126 13.93 -7.07 5.61
N TYR A 127 14.01 -7.06 4.28
CA TYR A 127 13.32 -6.10 3.44
C TYR A 127 11.79 -6.19 3.59
N SER A 128 11.21 -7.39 3.50
CA SER A 128 9.76 -7.57 3.63
C SER A 128 9.27 -7.18 5.03
N PHE A 129 10.08 -7.45 6.06
CA PHE A 129 9.82 -7.04 7.44
C PHE A 129 9.83 -5.52 7.66
N VAL A 130 10.78 -4.80 7.06
CA VAL A 130 10.76 -3.32 7.12
C VAL A 130 9.63 -2.75 6.27
N ALA A 131 9.35 -3.36 5.12
CA ALA A 131 8.27 -2.95 4.24
C ALA A 131 6.88 -3.10 4.89
N GLN A 132 6.62 -4.20 5.62
CA GLN A 132 5.34 -4.39 6.31
C GLN A 132 5.10 -3.33 7.39
N LYS A 133 6.13 -2.92 8.15
CA LYS A 133 6.01 -1.86 9.16
C LYS A 133 5.64 -0.54 8.51
N TYR A 134 6.33 -0.21 7.42
CA TYR A 134 6.03 0.98 6.65
C TYR A 134 4.60 0.96 6.10
N PHE A 135 4.16 -0.14 5.48
CA PHE A 135 2.79 -0.26 4.95
C PHE A 135 1.73 -0.22 6.04
N MET A 136 1.99 -0.80 7.20
CA MET A 136 1.10 -0.72 8.35
C MET A 136 0.93 0.73 8.82
N VAL A 137 2.02 1.42 9.16
CA VAL A 137 1.95 2.83 9.61
C VAL A 137 1.27 3.70 8.55
N TYR A 138 1.63 3.51 7.28
CA TYR A 138 1.12 4.30 6.19
C TYR A 138 -0.37 4.05 5.93
N SER A 139 -0.85 2.80 6.06
CA SER A 139 -2.28 2.49 5.99
C SER A 139 -3.07 3.17 7.10
N LEU A 140 -2.58 3.20 8.34
CA LEU A 140 -3.26 3.86 9.46
C LEU A 140 -3.36 5.36 9.24
N VAL A 141 -2.29 5.99 8.74
CA VAL A 141 -2.28 7.41 8.37
C VAL A 141 -3.30 7.69 7.25
N ILE A 142 -3.33 6.85 6.21
CA ILE A 142 -4.28 6.97 5.11
C ILE A 142 -5.72 6.81 5.59
N LEU A 143 -6.00 5.94 6.56
CA LEU A 143 -7.35 5.79 7.12
C LEU A 143 -7.82 7.06 7.82
N VAL A 144 -6.96 7.68 8.62
CA VAL A 144 -7.28 8.96 9.27
C VAL A 144 -7.56 10.01 8.21
N ILE A 145 -6.70 10.13 7.20
CA ILE A 145 -6.90 11.08 6.09
C ILE A 145 -8.20 10.78 5.33
N SER A 146 -8.52 9.50 5.08
CA SER A 146 -9.76 9.09 4.42
C SER A 146 -10.97 9.51 5.23
N PHE A 147 -10.95 9.30 6.55
CA PHE A 147 -12.01 9.74 7.44
C PHE A 147 -12.19 11.28 7.38
N LEU A 148 -11.08 12.03 7.53
CA LEU A 148 -11.12 13.50 7.44
C LEU A 148 -11.68 13.96 6.09
N HIS A 149 -11.25 13.34 4.99
CA HIS A 149 -11.67 13.72 3.65
C HIS A 149 -13.17 13.49 3.40
N TYR A 150 -13.67 12.30 3.74
CA TYR A 150 -15.05 11.91 3.43
C TYR A 150 -16.08 12.49 4.42
N TYR A 151 -15.71 12.75 5.67
CA TYR A 151 -16.68 13.16 6.72
C TYR A 151 -16.55 14.62 7.17
N LEU A 152 -15.39 15.27 7.02
CA LEU A 152 -15.16 16.65 7.46
C LEU A 152 -15.19 17.68 6.32
N HIS A 153 -15.78 17.33 5.16
CA HIS A 153 -16.05 18.23 4.03
C HIS A 153 -14.86 19.12 3.62
N PHE A 154 -13.68 18.52 3.44
CA PHE A 154 -12.50 19.23 2.95
C PHE A 154 -12.75 19.71 1.50
N LYS A 155 -12.51 21.01 1.21
CA LYS A 155 -12.73 21.57 -0.15
C LYS A 155 -11.93 20.78 -1.19
N THR A 156 -12.67 20.16 -2.12
CA THR A 156 -12.18 19.16 -3.07
C THR A 156 -11.32 19.73 -4.20
N SER A 157 -11.38 21.04 -4.49
CA SER A 157 -10.74 21.63 -5.69
C SER A 157 -9.22 21.44 -5.73
N ASN A 158 -8.55 21.42 -4.58
CA ASN A 158 -7.09 21.25 -4.49
C ASN A 158 -6.68 19.96 -3.77
N ALA A 159 -7.63 19.15 -3.32
CA ALA A 159 -7.37 17.95 -2.50
C ALA A 159 -6.44 16.95 -3.21
N PHE A 160 -6.61 16.80 -4.52
CA PHE A 160 -5.76 15.93 -5.34
C PHE A 160 -4.28 16.32 -5.28
N VAL A 161 -3.97 17.60 -5.42
CA VAL A 161 -2.58 18.11 -5.41
C VAL A 161 -1.96 17.92 -4.04
N TYR A 162 -2.70 18.21 -2.96
CA TYR A 162 -2.22 18.02 -1.60
C TYR A 162 -1.93 16.55 -1.28
N TYR A 163 -2.85 15.63 -1.59
CA TYR A 163 -2.63 14.21 -1.33
C TYR A 163 -1.54 13.61 -2.20
N SER A 164 -1.45 14.01 -3.48
CA SER A 164 -0.36 13.58 -4.37
C SER A 164 0.99 14.05 -3.85
N SER A 165 1.08 15.29 -3.36
CA SER A 165 2.30 15.84 -2.75
C SER A 165 2.67 15.10 -1.46
N LEU A 166 1.68 14.78 -0.62
CA LEU A 166 1.88 14.00 0.61
C LEU A 166 2.36 12.57 0.30
N ILE A 167 1.80 11.92 -0.72
CA ILE A 167 2.24 10.59 -1.18
C ILE A 167 3.67 10.66 -1.72
N PHE A 168 4.02 11.70 -2.48
CA PHE A 168 5.37 11.91 -2.97
C PHE A 168 6.38 12.08 -1.82
N ILE A 169 6.08 12.93 -0.83
CA ILE A 169 6.92 13.12 0.36
C ILE A 169 7.09 11.81 1.13
N ALA A 170 5.99 11.07 1.36
CA ALA A 170 6.03 9.78 2.03
C ALA A 170 6.90 8.77 1.26
N PHE A 171 6.80 8.74 -0.07
CA PHE A 171 7.64 7.90 -0.92
C PHE A 171 9.13 8.26 -0.82
N THR A 172 9.47 9.55 -0.78
CA THR A 172 10.86 9.99 -0.56
C THR A 172 11.36 9.56 0.82
N ILE A 173 10.57 9.75 1.87
CA ILE A 173 10.89 9.31 3.24
C ILE A 173 11.13 7.79 3.28
N LYS A 174 10.27 7.00 2.62
CA LYS A 174 10.44 5.55 2.51
C LYS A 174 11.80 5.17 1.92
N ILE A 175 12.22 5.82 0.82
CA ILE A 175 13.52 5.56 0.19
C ILE A 175 14.66 5.90 1.15
N LEU A 176 14.57 7.03 1.86
CA LEU A 176 15.57 7.43 2.85
C LEU A 176 15.67 6.40 3.98
N ILE A 177 14.53 5.96 4.55
CA ILE A 177 14.49 4.91 5.56
C ILE A 177 15.16 3.65 5.02
N TYR A 178 14.88 3.24 3.78
CA TYR A 178 15.47 2.04 3.21
C TYR A 178 16.98 2.15 3.01
N LEU A 179 17.48 3.34 2.68
CA LEU A 179 18.90 3.60 2.49
C LEU A 179 19.68 3.56 3.81
N PHE A 180 19.09 4.08 4.89
CA PHE A 180 19.73 4.28 6.19
C PHE A 180 19.29 3.28 7.27
N HIS A 181 18.47 2.27 6.94
CA HIS A 181 17.97 1.31 7.93
C HIS A 181 19.12 0.51 8.57
N PRO A 182 19.18 0.38 9.91
CA PRO A 182 20.28 -0.26 10.62
C PRO A 182 20.49 -1.73 10.23
N GLN A 183 19.41 -2.43 9.85
CA GLN A 183 19.46 -3.85 9.42
C GLN A 183 20.01 -4.07 7.99
N GLN A 184 20.46 -3.01 7.30
CA GLN A 184 21.02 -3.05 5.95
C GLN A 184 20.17 -3.84 4.95
N ILE A 185 18.91 -3.42 4.78
CA ILE A 185 17.93 -4.13 3.96
C ILE A 185 18.27 -4.14 2.46
N LEU A 186 18.93 -3.08 1.96
CA LEU A 186 19.33 -2.97 0.56
C LEU A 186 20.62 -3.77 0.26
N PRO A 187 20.92 -4.08 -1.01
CA PRO A 187 22.16 -4.75 -1.41
C PRO A 187 23.42 -4.02 -0.91
N ARG A 188 24.51 -4.77 -0.68
CA ARG A 188 25.77 -4.18 -0.16
C ARG A 188 26.36 -3.17 -1.14
N GLN A 189 26.45 -3.56 -2.41
CA GLN A 189 27.11 -2.78 -3.45
C GLN A 189 26.24 -1.59 -3.87
N TRP A 190 26.86 -0.42 -3.98
CA TRP A 190 26.15 0.84 -4.26
C TRP A 190 25.40 0.83 -5.59
N TYR A 191 25.97 0.23 -6.64
CA TYR A 191 25.33 0.13 -7.95
C TYR A 191 24.02 -0.69 -7.93
N TYR A 192 23.95 -1.76 -7.13
CA TYR A 192 22.72 -2.53 -6.95
C TYR A 192 21.65 -1.75 -6.18
N LYS A 193 22.05 -0.86 -5.24
CA LYS A 193 21.10 0.04 -4.57
C LYS A 193 20.46 1.00 -5.56
N PHE A 194 21.27 1.60 -6.44
CA PHE A 194 20.76 2.50 -7.48
C PHE A 194 19.84 1.76 -8.46
N LEU A 195 20.28 0.60 -8.96
CA LEU A 195 19.50 -0.23 -9.85
C LEU A 195 18.14 -0.58 -9.22
N TYR A 196 18.14 -1.00 -7.96
CA TYR A 196 16.92 -1.31 -7.21
C TYR A 196 15.98 -0.10 -7.09
N ILE A 197 16.47 1.06 -6.68
CA ILE A 197 15.65 2.26 -6.49
C ILE A 197 15.03 2.70 -7.82
N CYS A 198 15.83 2.77 -8.89
CA CYS A 198 15.35 3.22 -10.19
C CYS A 198 14.36 2.24 -10.82
N THR A 199 14.69 0.95 -10.86
CA THR A 199 13.90 -0.06 -11.61
C THR A 199 12.74 -0.65 -10.82
N LEU A 200 12.86 -0.83 -9.50
CA LEU A 200 11.86 -1.52 -8.68
C LEU A 200 11.05 -0.59 -7.77
N GLN A 201 11.51 0.66 -7.55
CA GLN A 201 10.74 1.65 -6.78
C GLN A 201 10.15 2.73 -7.70
N ILE A 202 10.97 3.48 -8.44
CA ILE A 202 10.51 4.66 -9.18
C ILE A 202 9.73 4.28 -10.43
N LEU A 203 10.34 3.53 -11.35
CA LEU A 203 9.74 3.19 -12.64
C LEU A 203 8.35 2.53 -12.51
N PRO A 204 8.15 1.53 -11.64
CA PRO A 204 6.85 0.86 -11.54
C PRO A 204 5.74 1.79 -11.04
N ILE A 205 6.06 2.74 -10.16
CA ILE A 205 5.09 3.72 -9.67
C ILE A 205 4.68 4.70 -10.78
N LEU A 206 5.63 5.14 -11.61
CA LEU A 206 5.33 5.99 -12.77
C LEU A 206 4.42 5.28 -13.78
N VAL A 207 4.66 3.99 -14.01
CA VAL A 207 3.79 3.16 -14.87
C VAL A 207 2.39 3.06 -14.28
N LEU A 208 2.26 2.79 -12.97
CA LEU A 208 0.97 2.72 -12.29
C LEU A 208 0.22 4.06 -12.35
N TRP A 209 0.92 5.17 -12.12
CA TRP A 209 0.34 6.51 -12.22
C TRP A 209 -0.16 6.80 -13.63
N LYS A 210 0.66 6.52 -14.65
CA LYS A 210 0.26 6.67 -16.05
C LYS A 210 -0.95 5.80 -16.38
N PHE A 211 -1.02 4.58 -15.85
CA PHE A 211 -2.15 3.67 -16.05
C PHE A 211 -3.46 4.17 -15.43
N TRP A 212 -3.41 4.83 -14.28
CA TRP A 212 -4.60 5.38 -13.61
C TRP A 212 -5.19 6.63 -14.27
N PHE A 213 -4.35 7.43 -14.93
CA PHE A 213 -4.75 8.72 -15.54
C PHE A 213 -4.73 8.69 -17.07
N LEU A 214 -4.69 7.49 -17.68
CA LEU A 214 -4.70 7.32 -19.13
C LEU A 214 -6.08 7.56 -19.75
#